data_AF-F7E047-F1
#
_entry.id   AF-F7E047-F1
#
_cell.length_a   1.000
_cell.length_b   1.000
_cell.length_c   1.000
_cell.angle_alpha   90.00
_cell.angle_beta   90.00
_cell.angle_gamma   90.00
#
_symmetry.space_group_name_H-M   'P 1'
#
loop_
_entity.id
_entity.type
_entity.pdbx_description
1 polymer ?
#
loop_
_entity_poly.entity_id
_entity_poly.type
_entity_poly.pdbx_seq_one_letter_code
_entity_poly.pdbx_strand_id
1 'polypeptide(L)'
;MQSDNPGMTHLWDVFGTDLRPLDILSEVVPSNGRTTGIRIIQTQGARGFQFSASTPHTLSFPASRIFLHCDLFPEEFSIVVTLKVMKLPPKKNEYIFTVMEEQSNTLILGLRYSRNKFHFLFWSKESSGGWQTRVTFRDITLMDNQWHTLILAVSEGSFSLTVDCDLPTDMIVDTPFPMTLSMKGSRFFIGSRRRKKGSFTGLLRQLVLLPGSDATSIMCPSMNPKLAVLSIPAILQDLPRKQEDNEVLKYPYEADMKVTLGSRPHCTKMESAQFWFDVSKKGLYLCDGNEWIPMIEAKEKLDYVEEYQNLVTNSETMGIEVFIIPKVGLFAAAANRLTSSAIYKWTDGKFISYQNIPTHQAQSWRYFTIGKKIFLAVANLEQNGKGQEFSVIYKWSHRKLKFITYQRISTHSARDWEAFEIEGEFFLAVANHREGDNHNINSVIYKWNPRTGLFEANQTIATSGAYDWEFFTVGPYSFLVVANTFNGTSTKVYSHMYVWLIGSFQLFQSFLVRKHWEVFYVGDRIFLLNITSHFKLFPPVHLHFYTWLFCSALDWEFFSFGEDYFLVVANSFDGDSFFVNSIIYRWQGYEGFVAVHSLPTFGCRDWEAFNTTTGSYLMYSSAKEPLSKVLRLKTV
;
A
#
# COMPACT_ATOMS: atom_id res chain seq x y z
N MET A 1 19.00 -39.69 -34.38
CA MET A 1 18.98 -38.39 -35.08
C MET A 1 18.24 -37.43 -34.14
N GLN A 2 18.91 -36.80 -33.16
CA GLN A 2 19.56 -35.47 -33.27
C GLN A 2 18.62 -34.45 -33.93
N SER A 3 18.22 -33.35 -33.28
CA SER A 3 19.09 -32.40 -32.58
C SER A 3 18.37 -31.60 -31.49
N ASP A 4 19.14 -31.30 -30.44
CA ASP A 4 18.88 -30.32 -29.39
C ASP A 4 18.76 -28.88 -29.92
N ASN A 5 17.99 -28.05 -29.20
CA ASN A 5 18.30 -26.64 -29.08
C ASN A 5 17.85 -26.10 -27.70
N PRO A 6 18.74 -25.53 -26.87
CA PRO A 6 18.43 -25.01 -25.55
C PRO A 6 18.12 -23.51 -25.59
N GLY A 7 17.20 -23.05 -24.73
CA GLY A 7 17.11 -21.63 -24.36
C GLY A 7 15.70 -21.04 -24.39
N MET A 8 15.05 -21.03 -23.23
CA MET A 8 14.16 -19.93 -22.78
C MET A 8 13.80 -20.14 -21.30
N THR A 9 14.78 -19.96 -20.42
CA THR A 9 14.53 -19.51 -19.05
C THR A 9 14.50 -18.00 -19.08
N HIS A 10 13.33 -17.40 -18.85
CA HIS A 10 13.04 -16.02 -18.41
C HIS A 10 11.69 -15.59 -19.01
N LEU A 11 10.59 -15.81 -18.28
CA LEU A 11 9.29 -15.15 -18.48
C LEU A 11 8.30 -15.56 -17.37
N TRP A 12 8.59 -15.14 -16.14
CA TRP A 12 7.64 -15.07 -15.02
C TRP A 12 8.09 -13.91 -14.14
N ASP A 13 7.60 -12.71 -14.41
CA ASP A 13 7.64 -11.52 -13.52
C ASP A 13 7.23 -10.27 -14.29
N VAL A 14 5.92 -10.03 -14.44
CA VAL A 14 5.27 -8.71 -14.52
C VAL A 14 3.79 -9.06 -14.34
N PHE A 15 3.13 -8.94 -13.19
CA PHE A 15 2.89 -7.74 -12.39
C PHE A 15 2.79 -8.09 -10.89
N GLY A 16 3.89 -7.85 -10.18
CA GLY A 16 3.86 -7.42 -8.79
C GLY A 16 4.06 -5.91 -8.79
N THR A 17 3.29 -5.15 -8.01
CA THR A 17 3.49 -3.70 -7.83
C THR A 17 4.65 -3.40 -6.90
N ASP A 18 5.79 -4.01 -7.18
CA ASP A 18 7.06 -3.34 -6.97
C ASP A 18 6.98 -2.06 -7.83
N LEU A 19 6.72 -0.87 -7.27
CA LEU A 19 6.91 0.40 -7.99
C LEU A 19 8.40 0.67 -8.08
N ARG A 20 9.14 -0.30 -8.64
CA ARG A 20 10.54 -0.18 -8.96
C ARG A 20 10.71 1.02 -9.89
N PRO A 21 11.76 1.83 -9.68
CA PRO A 21 12.09 2.88 -10.62
C PRO A 21 12.21 2.31 -12.03
N LEU A 22 11.37 2.79 -12.94
CA LEU A 22 11.33 2.28 -14.30
C LEU A 22 12.46 2.90 -15.10
N ASP A 23 13.48 2.10 -15.40
CA ASP A 23 14.63 2.52 -16.19
C ASP A 23 14.29 2.53 -17.69
N ILE A 24 13.89 3.71 -18.18
CA ILE A 24 13.55 3.95 -19.58
C ILE A 24 14.77 3.74 -20.50
N LEU A 25 16.02 3.89 -20.01
CA LEU A 25 17.20 3.61 -20.82
C LEU A 25 17.40 2.12 -21.04
N SER A 26 17.14 1.30 -20.02
CA SER A 26 17.26 -0.15 -20.14
C SER A 26 16.33 -0.71 -21.23
N GLU A 27 15.17 -0.09 -21.49
CA GLU A 27 14.24 -0.51 -22.54
C GLU A 27 14.77 -0.35 -23.98
N VAL A 28 15.75 0.54 -24.21
CA VAL A 28 16.39 0.73 -25.53
C VAL A 28 17.76 0.09 -25.65
N VAL A 29 18.30 -0.45 -24.56
CA VAL A 29 19.64 -1.07 -24.52
C VAL A 29 19.49 -2.60 -24.35
N PRO A 30 19.73 -3.41 -25.40
CA PRO A 30 19.66 -4.86 -25.33
C PRO A 30 20.75 -5.42 -24.42
N SER A 31 20.41 -6.48 -23.69
CA SER A 31 21.26 -7.22 -22.74
C SER A 31 22.57 -7.73 -23.33
N ASN A 32 22.64 -7.84 -24.66
CA ASN A 32 23.75 -8.45 -25.40
C ASN A 32 24.78 -7.43 -25.95
N GLY A 33 24.66 -6.14 -25.60
CA GLY A 33 25.67 -5.11 -25.89
C GLY A 33 25.86 -4.71 -27.36
N ARG A 34 25.11 -5.28 -28.31
CA ARG A 34 25.12 -4.89 -29.73
C ARG A 34 23.94 -3.95 -30.06
N THR A 35 24.21 -2.66 -30.14
CA THR A 35 23.26 -1.65 -30.64
C THR A 35 23.83 -0.85 -31.79
N THR A 36 23.08 -0.76 -32.88
CA THR A 36 23.34 0.22 -33.94
C THR A 36 22.96 1.61 -33.45
N GLY A 37 23.93 2.49 -33.25
CA GLY A 37 23.70 3.91 -32.96
C GLY A 37 23.84 4.36 -31.51
N ILE A 38 24.35 3.51 -30.59
CA ILE A 38 24.74 3.91 -29.22
C ILE A 38 26.24 3.66 -29.03
N ARG A 39 26.96 4.61 -28.44
CA ARG A 39 28.35 4.44 -27.98
C ARG A 39 28.43 4.67 -26.47
N ILE A 40 29.21 3.86 -25.76
CA ILE A 40 29.49 4.07 -24.34
C ILE A 40 30.76 4.92 -24.23
N ILE A 41 30.68 6.02 -23.49
CA ILE A 41 31.80 6.93 -23.26
C ILE A 41 32.03 7.05 -21.75
N GLN A 42 33.28 6.90 -21.33
CA GLN A 42 33.70 7.14 -19.95
C GLN A 42 34.33 8.53 -19.83
N THR A 43 33.84 9.33 -18.89
CA THR A 43 34.34 10.69 -18.62
C THR A 43 34.09 11.06 -17.17
N GLN A 44 35.07 11.69 -16.51
CA GLN A 44 34.97 12.15 -15.12
C GLN A 44 34.51 11.05 -14.14
N GLY A 45 35.03 9.83 -14.30
CA GLY A 45 34.74 8.72 -13.39
C GLY A 45 33.42 8.01 -13.62
N ALA A 46 32.60 8.41 -14.61
CA ALA A 46 31.33 7.75 -14.92
C ALA A 46 31.19 7.41 -16.41
N ARG A 47 30.40 6.37 -16.71
CA ARG A 47 30.02 5.98 -18.08
C ARG A 47 28.65 6.51 -18.43
N GLY A 48 28.44 6.89 -19.68
CA GLY A 48 27.11 7.15 -20.23
C GLY A 48 27.03 6.91 -21.72
N PHE A 49 25.80 6.90 -22.23
CA PHE A 49 25.50 6.65 -23.62
C PHE A 49 25.54 7.93 -24.45
N GLN A 50 26.24 7.86 -25.57
CA GLN A 50 26.16 8.82 -26.65
C GLN A 50 25.31 8.23 -27.78
N PHE A 51 24.29 8.97 -28.22
CA PHE A 51 23.37 8.54 -29.27
C PHE A 51 23.77 9.11 -30.63
N SER A 52 23.67 8.30 -31.68
CA SER A 52 23.94 8.72 -33.05
C SER A 52 22.77 9.53 -33.62
N ALA A 53 23.06 10.74 -34.11
CA ALA A 53 22.06 11.57 -34.79
C ALA A 53 21.65 11.05 -36.18
N SER A 54 22.33 10.03 -36.73
CA SER A 54 22.05 9.50 -38.07
C SER A 54 20.78 8.63 -38.13
N THR A 55 20.36 8.03 -37.01
CA THR A 55 19.25 7.06 -36.93
C THR A 55 18.27 7.37 -35.80
N PRO A 56 17.48 8.47 -35.87
CA PRO A 56 16.61 8.90 -34.77
C PRO A 56 15.42 7.96 -34.47
N HIS A 57 15.11 7.02 -35.36
CA HIS A 57 14.02 6.05 -35.18
C HIS A 57 14.45 4.80 -34.39
N THR A 58 15.74 4.49 -34.32
CA THR A 58 16.23 3.21 -33.79
C THR A 58 16.23 3.14 -32.26
N LEU A 59 16.21 4.29 -31.57
CA LEU A 59 16.18 4.37 -30.11
C LEU A 59 14.76 4.64 -29.62
N SER A 60 13.88 3.68 -29.87
CA SER A 60 12.46 3.79 -29.55
C SER A 60 11.83 2.46 -29.20
N PHE A 61 10.81 2.49 -28.34
CA PHE A 61 10.02 1.32 -27.96
C PHE A 61 8.55 1.72 -27.73
N PRO A 62 7.58 0.82 -27.98
CA PRO A 62 6.17 1.15 -27.83
C PRO A 62 5.81 1.32 -26.35
N ALA A 63 4.95 2.28 -26.03
CA ALA A 63 4.54 2.56 -24.65
C ALA A 63 3.87 1.34 -23.98
N SER A 64 3.25 0.46 -24.78
CA SER A 64 2.67 -0.80 -24.31
C SER A 64 3.68 -1.77 -23.68
N ARG A 65 5.01 -1.55 -23.78
CA ARG A 65 5.99 -2.31 -22.98
C ARG A 65 5.99 -1.93 -21.51
N ILE A 66 5.67 -0.68 -21.21
CA ILE A 66 5.61 -0.14 -19.84
C ILE A 66 4.17 -0.22 -19.33
N PHE A 67 3.21 0.19 -20.15
CA PHE A 67 1.80 0.34 -19.81
C PHE A 67 1.01 -0.90 -20.31
N LEU A 68 1.15 -2.06 -19.67
CA LEU A 68 0.50 -3.31 -20.13
C LEU A 68 -0.93 -3.51 -19.58
N HIS A 69 -1.26 -2.94 -18.42
CA HIS A 69 -2.55 -3.16 -17.72
C HIS A 69 -3.38 -1.89 -17.55
N CYS A 70 -2.74 -0.73 -17.61
CA CYS A 70 -3.40 0.57 -17.60
C CYS A 70 -2.72 1.47 -18.63
N ASP A 71 -3.47 1.94 -19.62
CA ASP A 71 -2.97 2.81 -20.68
C ASP A 71 -2.81 4.28 -20.23
N LEU A 72 -3.03 4.60 -18.95
CA LEU A 72 -2.95 5.98 -18.43
C LEU A 72 -1.57 6.26 -17.82
N PHE A 73 -1.05 7.46 -18.06
CA PHE A 73 0.17 7.94 -17.42
C PHE A 73 -0.14 8.36 -15.97
N PRO A 74 0.75 8.10 -14.99
CA PRO A 74 0.52 8.47 -13.59
C PRO A 74 0.31 9.98 -13.43
N GLU A 75 -0.59 10.35 -12.53
CA GLU A 75 -0.91 11.76 -12.21
C GLU A 75 0.17 12.40 -11.34
N GLU A 76 0.82 11.58 -10.51
CA GLU A 76 1.93 11.96 -9.66
C GLU A 76 3.14 11.09 -9.99
N PHE A 77 4.25 11.73 -10.36
CA PHE A 77 5.45 11.02 -10.77
C PHE A 77 6.70 11.90 -10.67
N SER A 78 7.84 11.24 -10.69
CA SER A 78 9.14 11.86 -10.77
C SER A 78 9.91 11.32 -11.96
N ILE A 79 10.60 12.20 -12.69
CA ILE A 79 11.55 11.83 -13.73
C ILE A 79 12.95 12.20 -13.27
N VAL A 80 13.79 11.19 -13.14
CA VAL A 80 15.20 11.35 -12.76
C VAL A 80 16.07 11.22 -14.00
N VAL A 81 16.93 12.21 -14.24
CA VAL A 81 17.82 12.26 -15.40
C VAL A 81 19.24 12.59 -14.97
N THR A 82 20.20 11.72 -15.26
CA THR A 82 21.63 12.03 -15.09
C THR A 82 22.29 12.14 -16.45
N LEU A 83 22.80 13.33 -16.76
CA LEU A 83 23.30 13.67 -18.10
C LEU A 83 24.51 14.59 -18.06
N LYS A 84 25.23 14.63 -19.19
CA LYS A 84 26.35 15.55 -19.44
C LYS A 84 26.11 16.27 -20.76
N VAL A 85 25.95 17.58 -20.71
CA VAL A 85 25.61 18.39 -21.89
C VAL A 85 26.84 19.06 -22.48
N MET A 86 26.98 18.97 -23.81
CA MET A 86 28.01 19.66 -24.58
C MET A 86 27.56 21.08 -24.93
N LYS A 87 28.49 22.00 -25.26
CA LYS A 87 28.11 23.36 -25.69
C LYS A 87 27.22 23.33 -26.94
N LEU A 88 26.00 23.85 -26.84
CA LEU A 88 25.06 24.03 -27.94
C LEU A 88 25.15 25.43 -28.57
N PRO A 89 24.95 25.53 -29.90
CA PRO A 89 24.72 26.80 -30.56
C PRO A 89 23.51 27.56 -29.99
N PRO A 90 23.53 28.91 -29.99
CA PRO A 90 22.37 29.71 -29.64
C PRO A 90 21.14 29.30 -30.48
N LYS A 91 19.96 29.23 -29.86
CA LYS A 91 18.67 28.87 -30.48
C LYS A 91 18.48 27.37 -30.85
N LYS A 92 19.44 26.49 -30.54
CA LYS A 92 19.24 25.04 -30.67
C LYS A 92 18.52 24.48 -29.43
N ASN A 93 17.57 23.57 -29.65
CA ASN A 93 16.87 22.83 -28.60
C ASN A 93 17.08 21.34 -28.83
N GLU A 94 17.30 20.57 -27.78
CA GLU A 94 17.49 19.12 -27.85
C GLU A 94 16.53 18.41 -26.90
N TYR A 95 16.06 17.24 -27.32
CA TYR A 95 15.13 16.41 -26.56
C TYR A 95 15.88 15.29 -25.85
N ILE A 96 15.65 15.14 -24.54
CA ILE A 96 16.19 14.02 -23.75
C ILE A 96 15.35 12.78 -24.02
N PHE A 97 14.03 12.90 -23.97
CA PHE A 97 13.10 11.90 -24.47
C PHE A 97 11.78 12.54 -24.90
N THR A 98 11.03 11.84 -25.74
CA THR A 98 9.66 12.20 -26.09
C THR A 98 8.77 10.96 -26.18
N VAL A 99 7.48 11.15 -25.93
CA VAL A 99 6.42 10.20 -26.23
C VAL A 99 5.57 10.80 -27.34
N MET A 100 5.44 10.06 -28.43
CA MET A 100 4.74 10.49 -29.64
C MET A 100 3.64 9.51 -29.95
N GLU A 101 2.48 9.99 -30.40
CA GLU A 101 1.44 9.13 -30.97
C GLU A 101 1.97 8.45 -32.25
N GLU A 102 1.67 7.17 -32.49
CA GLU A 102 2.25 6.43 -33.60
C GLU A 102 1.65 6.82 -34.95
N GLN A 103 0.33 7.02 -34.98
CA GLN A 103 -0.46 7.33 -36.17
C GLN A 103 -0.40 8.80 -36.57
N SER A 104 -0.06 9.69 -35.63
CA SER A 104 0.09 11.12 -35.89
C SER A 104 1.55 11.57 -35.61
N ASN A 105 1.83 12.87 -35.77
CA ASN A 105 3.11 13.46 -35.37
C ASN A 105 2.95 14.34 -34.11
N THR A 106 1.94 14.02 -33.29
CA THR A 106 1.62 14.71 -32.04
C THR A 106 2.58 14.27 -30.93
N LEU A 107 3.11 15.26 -30.19
CA LEU A 107 3.94 15.02 -29.02
C LEU A 107 3.01 14.98 -27.80
N ILE A 108 2.99 13.84 -27.12
CA ILE A 108 2.17 13.59 -25.94
C ILE A 108 2.92 14.03 -24.68
N LEU A 109 4.20 13.63 -24.56
CA LEU A 109 5.07 13.96 -23.43
C LEU A 109 6.49 14.26 -23.94
N GLY A 110 7.26 15.10 -23.25
CA GLY A 110 8.68 15.20 -23.55
C GLY A 110 9.48 16.09 -22.63
N LEU A 111 10.75 15.71 -22.44
CA LEU A 111 11.76 16.53 -21.79
C LEU A 111 12.68 17.14 -22.84
N ARG A 112 12.81 18.47 -22.76
CA ARG A 112 13.60 19.25 -23.71
C ARG A 112 14.40 20.30 -22.96
N TYR A 113 15.65 20.47 -23.30
CA TYR A 113 16.46 21.56 -22.76
C TYR A 113 16.94 22.49 -23.87
N SER A 114 17.26 23.72 -23.45
CA SER A 114 17.83 24.77 -24.28
C SER A 114 18.76 25.61 -23.43
N ARG A 115 19.40 26.63 -24.01
CA ARG A 115 20.34 27.48 -23.27
C ARG A 115 19.68 28.09 -22.04
N ASN A 116 20.20 27.74 -20.87
CA ASN A 116 19.75 28.15 -19.53
C ASN A 116 18.28 27.83 -19.22
N LYS A 117 17.66 26.86 -19.92
CA LYS A 117 16.26 26.51 -19.71
C LYS A 117 16.02 25.01 -19.83
N PHE A 118 15.21 24.49 -18.92
CA PHE A 118 14.71 23.13 -18.95
C PHE A 118 13.19 23.15 -19.15
N HIS A 119 12.67 22.31 -20.04
CA HIS A 119 11.27 22.30 -20.42
C HIS A 119 10.65 20.92 -20.25
N PHE A 120 9.53 20.88 -19.57
CA PHE A 120 8.62 19.75 -19.54
C PHE A 120 7.41 20.06 -20.44
N LEU A 121 7.10 19.14 -21.35
CA LEU A 121 6.08 19.28 -22.37
C LEU A 121 5.06 18.17 -22.20
N PHE A 122 3.78 18.50 -22.18
CA PHE A 122 2.70 17.51 -22.15
C PHE A 122 1.49 17.98 -22.96
N TRP A 123 0.68 17.03 -23.43
CA TRP A 123 -0.55 17.30 -24.17
C TRP A 123 -1.73 17.49 -23.21
N SER A 124 -2.49 18.57 -23.35
CA SER A 124 -3.70 18.85 -22.57
C SER A 124 -4.94 18.82 -23.47
N LYS A 125 -6.05 18.26 -22.99
CA LYS A 125 -7.36 18.28 -23.66
C LYS A 125 -8.34 19.08 -22.81
N GLU A 126 -8.78 20.23 -23.33
CA GLU A 126 -10.00 20.90 -22.87
C GLU A 126 -11.03 20.94 -24.00
N SER A 127 -12.29 21.18 -23.64
CA SER A 127 -13.58 20.87 -24.30
C SER A 127 -13.81 21.36 -25.75
N SER A 128 -12.78 21.84 -26.46
CA SER A 128 -12.87 22.36 -27.82
C SER A 128 -11.57 22.23 -28.65
N GLY A 129 -10.65 21.35 -28.24
CA GLY A 129 -9.45 20.99 -29.02
C GLY A 129 -8.20 20.85 -28.14
N GLY A 130 -7.40 19.80 -28.35
CA GLY A 130 -6.19 19.59 -27.55
C GLY A 130 -5.03 20.51 -27.96
N TRP A 131 -4.26 21.00 -27.00
CA TRP A 131 -3.03 21.77 -27.24
C TRP A 131 -1.85 21.26 -26.40
N GLN A 132 -0.65 21.72 -26.72
CA GLN A 132 0.57 21.35 -26.02
C GLN A 132 0.91 22.37 -24.93
N THR A 133 0.96 21.93 -23.67
CA THR A 133 1.39 22.73 -22.52
C THR A 133 2.91 22.62 -22.32
N ARG A 134 3.55 23.70 -21.87
CA ARG A 134 5.00 23.78 -21.64
C ARG A 134 5.32 24.45 -20.31
N VAL A 135 5.89 23.68 -19.39
CA VAL A 135 6.50 24.18 -18.16
C VAL A 135 7.97 24.52 -18.44
N THR A 136 8.46 25.66 -17.95
CA THR A 136 9.83 26.13 -18.24
C THR A 136 10.54 26.55 -16.96
N PHE A 137 11.55 25.80 -16.58
CA PHE A 137 12.51 26.17 -15.53
C PHE A 137 13.62 27.02 -16.16
N ARG A 138 13.89 28.18 -15.56
CA ARG A 138 14.91 29.14 -16.00
C ARG A 138 16.15 29.02 -15.13
N ASP A 139 17.25 29.60 -15.60
CA ASP A 139 18.52 29.69 -14.86
C ASP A 139 19.18 28.34 -14.54
N ILE A 140 18.85 27.30 -15.33
CA ILE A 140 19.43 25.96 -15.20
C ILE A 140 20.72 25.86 -16.04
N THR A 141 21.87 25.65 -15.38
CA THR A 141 23.20 25.68 -16.00
C THR A 141 23.80 24.29 -16.28
N LEU A 142 23.28 23.58 -17.30
CA LEU A 142 23.76 22.23 -17.64
C LEU A 142 24.96 22.20 -18.61
N MET A 143 25.25 23.32 -19.28
CA MET A 143 26.15 23.37 -20.46
C MET A 143 27.62 23.62 -20.09
N ASP A 144 28.07 23.11 -18.95
CA ASP A 144 29.42 23.29 -18.40
C ASP A 144 30.36 22.10 -18.70
N ASN A 145 29.87 21.11 -19.46
CA ASN A 145 30.56 19.85 -19.75
C ASN A 145 30.87 19.02 -18.48
N GLN A 146 30.04 19.13 -17.44
CA GLN A 146 30.02 18.26 -16.25
C GLN A 146 28.79 17.36 -16.24
N TRP A 147 28.82 16.36 -15.37
CA TRP A 147 27.63 15.57 -15.04
C TRP A 147 26.69 16.37 -14.15
N HIS A 148 25.39 16.22 -14.40
CA HIS A 148 24.32 16.75 -13.58
C HIS A 148 23.23 15.71 -13.42
N THR A 149 22.62 15.66 -12.23
CA THR A 149 21.42 14.88 -11.95
C THR A 149 20.25 15.83 -11.73
N LEU A 150 19.21 15.69 -12.55
CA LEU A 150 17.97 16.45 -12.48
C LEU A 150 16.85 15.53 -12.00
N ILE A 151 16.04 16.03 -11.08
CA ILE A 151 14.85 15.35 -10.56
C ILE A 151 13.67 16.29 -10.80
N LEU A 152 12.80 15.91 -11.75
CA LEU A 152 11.54 16.60 -12.00
C LEU A 152 10.43 15.88 -11.25
N ALA A 153 9.84 16.50 -10.25
CA ALA A 153 8.69 16.00 -9.52
C ALA A 153 7.41 16.73 -9.99
N VAL A 154 6.34 15.97 -10.24
CA VAL A 154 5.04 16.47 -10.70
C VAL A 154 3.94 15.92 -9.81
N SER A 155 3.12 16.80 -9.25
CA SER A 155 1.94 16.43 -8.45
C SER A 155 0.81 17.46 -8.65
N GLU A 156 -0.36 17.00 -9.10
CA GLU A 156 -1.57 17.79 -9.44
C GLU A 156 -1.29 18.97 -10.40
N GLY A 157 -0.81 20.10 -9.87
CA GLY A 157 -0.43 21.32 -10.62
C GLY A 157 0.91 21.95 -10.20
N SER A 158 1.68 21.27 -9.34
CA SER A 158 3.02 21.66 -8.92
C SER A 158 4.07 20.92 -9.72
N PHE A 159 5.03 21.66 -10.27
CA PHE A 159 6.19 21.14 -10.97
C PHE A 159 7.44 21.60 -10.26
N SER A 160 8.18 20.68 -9.65
CA SER A 160 9.41 20.98 -8.94
C SER A 160 10.61 20.40 -9.68
N LEU A 161 11.65 21.20 -9.89
CA LEU A 161 12.91 20.74 -10.46
C LEU A 161 14.04 20.90 -9.45
N THR A 162 14.63 19.78 -9.07
CA THR A 162 15.84 19.73 -8.25
C THR A 162 17.03 19.38 -9.15
N VAL A 163 18.14 20.11 -9.03
CA VAL A 163 19.37 19.84 -9.78
C VAL A 163 20.48 19.63 -8.78
N ASP A 164 21.22 18.53 -8.89
CA ASP A 164 22.37 18.19 -8.04
C ASP A 164 22.08 18.32 -6.53
N CYS A 165 20.88 17.93 -6.10
CA CYS A 165 20.38 18.06 -4.72
C CYS A 165 20.42 19.49 -4.12
N ASP A 166 20.46 20.52 -4.96
CA ASP A 166 20.26 21.91 -4.54
C ASP A 166 18.78 22.19 -4.19
N LEU A 167 18.48 23.40 -3.73
CA LEU A 167 17.11 23.82 -3.41
C LEU A 167 16.17 23.63 -4.63
N PRO A 168 15.02 22.94 -4.46
CA PRO A 168 14.08 22.74 -5.56
C PRO A 168 13.54 24.06 -6.11
N THR A 169 13.44 24.14 -7.43
CA THR A 169 12.78 25.25 -8.13
C THR A 169 11.34 24.86 -8.44
N ASP A 170 10.39 25.42 -7.69
CA ASP A 170 8.97 25.15 -7.87
C ASP A 170 8.32 26.06 -8.91
N MET A 171 7.43 25.49 -9.72
CA MET A 171 6.61 26.18 -10.71
C MET A 171 5.16 25.76 -10.52
N ILE A 172 4.31 26.73 -10.21
CA ILE A 172 2.86 26.56 -10.22
C ILE A 172 2.37 27.02 -11.58
N VAL A 173 1.63 26.17 -12.29
CA VAL A 173 1.15 26.43 -13.64
C VAL A 173 -0.37 26.34 -13.67
N ASP A 174 -1.03 27.26 -14.38
CA ASP A 174 -2.50 27.34 -14.45
C ASP A 174 -3.14 26.06 -15.04
N THR A 175 -2.38 25.33 -15.86
CA THR A 175 -2.81 24.05 -16.43
C THR A 175 -2.13 22.89 -15.71
N PRO A 176 -2.85 22.10 -14.89
CA PRO A 176 -2.30 20.93 -14.21
C PRO A 176 -1.92 19.81 -15.19
N PHE A 177 -1.18 18.82 -14.69
CA PHE A 177 -0.90 17.63 -15.50
C PHE A 177 -2.19 16.80 -15.66
N PRO A 178 -2.55 16.35 -16.88
CA PRO A 178 -3.84 15.75 -17.12
C PRO A 178 -3.96 14.32 -16.59
N MET A 179 -4.96 14.11 -15.74
CA MET A 179 -5.35 12.81 -15.15
C MET A 179 -5.73 11.73 -16.17
N THR A 180 -6.13 12.14 -17.37
CA THR A 180 -6.61 11.25 -18.44
C THR A 180 -5.62 11.07 -19.58
N LEU A 181 -4.33 11.36 -19.35
CA LEU A 181 -3.31 11.27 -20.41
C LEU A 181 -3.07 9.81 -20.82
N SER A 182 -3.70 9.39 -21.91
CA SER A 182 -3.53 8.05 -22.45
C SER A 182 -2.22 7.90 -23.23
N MET A 183 -1.52 6.80 -22.95
CA MET A 183 -0.34 6.29 -23.64
C MET A 183 -0.68 5.25 -24.73
N LYS A 184 -1.97 4.95 -24.94
CA LYS A 184 -2.42 3.98 -25.94
C LYS A 184 -1.99 4.41 -27.35
N GLY A 185 -1.40 3.50 -28.11
CA GLY A 185 -0.95 3.78 -29.47
C GLY A 185 0.18 4.82 -29.55
N SER A 186 1.00 4.93 -28.50
CA SER A 186 2.14 5.84 -28.44
C SER A 186 3.48 5.12 -28.30
N ARG A 187 4.56 5.85 -28.59
CA ARG A 187 5.92 5.31 -28.64
C ARG A 187 6.92 6.27 -28.01
N PHE A 188 7.81 5.73 -27.18
CA PHE A 188 8.93 6.46 -26.58
C PHE A 188 10.07 6.61 -27.58
N PHE A 189 10.68 7.79 -27.63
CA PHE A 189 11.89 8.08 -28.39
C PHE A 189 12.93 8.69 -27.47
N ILE A 190 14.11 8.06 -27.37
CA ILE A 190 15.21 8.52 -26.53
C ILE A 190 16.15 9.40 -27.35
N GLY A 191 16.51 10.56 -26.81
CA GLY A 191 17.40 11.51 -27.44
C GLY A 191 16.86 12.16 -28.72
N SER A 192 15.57 12.05 -29.04
CA SER A 192 14.99 12.67 -30.24
C SER A 192 13.46 12.81 -30.18
N ARG A 193 12.88 13.44 -31.21
CA ARG A 193 11.43 13.53 -31.47
C ARG A 193 11.07 12.89 -32.82
N ARG A 194 11.47 11.64 -33.07
CA ARG A 194 11.27 10.93 -34.35
C ARG A 194 11.91 11.64 -35.57
N ARG A 195 12.78 12.63 -35.36
CA ARG A 195 13.43 13.46 -36.41
C ARG A 195 14.87 13.79 -36.00
N LYS A 196 15.74 14.04 -36.99
CA LYS A 196 17.15 14.46 -36.76
C LYS A 196 17.26 15.85 -36.11
N LYS A 197 16.29 16.74 -36.39
CA LYS A 197 16.26 18.08 -35.79
C LYS A 197 15.91 17.97 -34.31
N GLY A 198 16.83 18.40 -33.45
CA GLY A 198 16.66 18.36 -31.99
C GLY A 198 17.12 17.06 -31.33
N SER A 199 17.94 16.26 -32.01
CA SER A 199 18.60 15.10 -31.41
C SER A 199 19.56 15.51 -30.30
N PHE A 200 19.56 14.75 -29.20
CA PHE A 200 20.48 14.88 -28.08
C PHE A 200 21.91 14.56 -28.48
N THR A 201 22.84 15.45 -28.12
CA THR A 201 24.27 15.32 -28.48
C THR A 201 25.20 15.08 -27.29
N GLY A 202 24.67 15.12 -26.07
CA GLY A 202 25.42 14.87 -24.83
C GLY A 202 25.59 13.39 -24.50
N LEU A 203 25.91 13.11 -23.24
CA LEU A 203 25.90 11.77 -22.67
C LEU A 203 24.70 11.62 -21.72
N LEU A 204 24.04 10.47 -21.77
CA LEU A 204 22.92 10.13 -20.89
C LEU A 204 23.29 8.87 -20.08
N ARG A 205 23.23 8.97 -18.76
CA ARG A 205 23.57 7.88 -17.83
C ARG A 205 22.33 7.27 -17.18
N GLN A 206 21.35 8.11 -16.86
CA GLN A 206 20.13 7.72 -16.15
C GLN A 206 18.94 8.46 -16.78
N LEU A 207 17.84 7.75 -17.04
CA LEU A 207 16.52 8.30 -17.35
C LEU A 207 15.49 7.33 -16.79
N VAL A 208 14.91 7.71 -15.65
CA VAL A 208 14.08 6.84 -14.83
C VAL A 208 12.76 7.53 -14.57
N LEU A 209 11.66 6.79 -14.72
CA LEU A 209 10.33 7.22 -14.30
C LEU A 209 9.97 6.53 -12.99
N LEU A 210 9.67 7.31 -11.96
CA LEU A 210 9.21 6.83 -10.67
C LEU A 210 7.74 7.27 -10.49
N PRO A 211 6.82 6.36 -10.16
CA PRO A 211 5.49 6.73 -9.68
C PRO A 211 5.61 7.42 -8.31
N GLY A 212 5.03 8.61 -8.13
CA GLY A 212 5.22 9.46 -6.94
C GLY A 212 6.16 10.67 -7.15
N SER A 213 5.90 11.78 -6.43
CA SER A 213 6.62 13.06 -6.56
C SER A 213 7.81 13.21 -5.58
N ASP A 214 8.22 12.10 -4.96
CA ASP A 214 9.12 12.01 -3.82
C ASP A 214 10.56 11.57 -4.18
N ALA A 215 10.92 11.48 -5.47
CA ALA A 215 12.26 11.10 -5.89
C ALA A 215 13.36 12.02 -5.33
N THR A 216 13.05 13.29 -5.05
CA THR A 216 13.99 14.23 -4.42
C THR A 216 14.36 13.76 -3.01
N SER A 217 13.39 13.35 -2.18
CA SER A 217 13.67 12.82 -0.84
C SER A 217 14.37 11.46 -0.87
N ILE A 218 14.17 10.66 -1.92
CA ILE A 218 14.85 9.37 -2.08
C ILE A 218 16.32 9.58 -2.46
N MET A 219 16.60 10.55 -3.34
CA MET A 219 17.94 10.75 -3.89
C MET A 219 18.79 11.79 -3.16
N CYS A 220 18.18 12.63 -2.32
CA CYS A 220 18.85 13.74 -1.65
C CYS A 220 18.60 13.72 -0.13
N PRO A 221 19.61 14.04 0.70
CA PRO A 221 20.95 14.49 0.31
C PRO A 221 21.84 13.33 -0.21
N SER A 222 22.71 13.62 -1.17
CA SER A 222 23.67 12.66 -1.72
C SER A 222 25.11 13.15 -1.50
N MET A 223 26.03 12.22 -1.21
CA MET A 223 27.47 12.52 -1.12
C MET A 223 28.09 12.88 -2.48
N ASN A 224 27.44 12.48 -3.58
CA ASN A 224 27.84 12.85 -4.95
C ASN A 224 26.61 13.27 -5.77
N PRO A 225 26.09 14.49 -5.57
CA PRO A 225 24.82 14.89 -6.16
C PRO A 225 24.79 14.90 -7.70
N LYS A 226 25.93 15.20 -8.34
CA LYS A 226 26.09 15.24 -9.81
C LYS A 226 25.97 13.88 -10.51
N LEU A 227 26.12 12.82 -9.73
CA LEU A 227 26.09 11.43 -10.19
C LEU A 227 25.20 10.58 -9.28
N ALA A 228 24.18 11.17 -8.67
CA ALA A 228 23.24 10.42 -7.84
C ALA A 228 22.49 9.39 -8.71
N VAL A 229 22.41 8.15 -8.23
CA VAL A 229 21.86 7.01 -8.97
C VAL A 229 20.63 6.47 -8.25
N LEU A 230 19.51 6.44 -8.97
CA LEU A 230 18.29 5.73 -8.61
C LEU A 230 18.23 4.37 -9.33
N SER A 231 18.49 4.36 -10.64
CA SER A 231 18.59 3.15 -11.45
C SER A 231 19.35 3.44 -12.75
N ILE A 232 20.30 2.59 -13.12
CA ILE A 232 21.06 2.71 -14.37
C ILE A 232 21.18 1.36 -15.06
N PRO A 233 21.29 1.33 -16.41
CA PRO A 233 21.52 0.09 -17.14
C PRO A 233 22.78 -0.61 -16.67
N ALA A 234 22.72 -1.93 -16.51
CA ALA A 234 23.79 -2.75 -15.92
C ALA A 234 25.17 -2.53 -16.59
N ILE A 235 25.20 -2.27 -17.90
CA ILE A 235 26.45 -2.00 -18.65
C ILE A 235 27.17 -0.69 -18.26
N LEU A 236 26.45 0.23 -17.59
CA LEU A 236 26.98 1.48 -17.04
C LEU A 236 27.34 1.39 -15.55
N GLN A 237 27.04 0.26 -14.90
CA GLN A 237 27.51 -0.03 -13.54
C GLN A 237 29.03 -0.26 -13.57
N ASP A 238 29.73 0.23 -12.56
CA ASP A 238 31.19 0.20 -12.52
C ASP A 238 31.72 -1.23 -12.32
N LEU A 239 32.76 -1.59 -13.08
CA LEU A 239 33.59 -2.79 -12.86
C LEU A 239 35.07 -2.38 -12.89
N PRO A 240 35.94 -3.09 -12.14
CA PRO A 240 37.14 -2.51 -11.55
C PRO A 240 38.20 -2.11 -12.58
N ARG A 241 38.89 -1.03 -12.23
CA ARG A 241 40.11 -0.52 -12.86
C ARG A 241 41.15 -1.66 -12.95
N LYS A 242 41.31 -2.25 -14.12
CA LYS A 242 42.51 -3.01 -14.48
C LYS A 242 43.29 -2.21 -15.52
N GLN A 243 44.33 -1.53 -15.06
CA GLN A 243 45.54 -1.39 -15.85
C GLN A 243 46.75 -1.16 -14.93
N GLU A 244 47.78 -1.91 -15.25
CA GLU A 244 49.16 -1.91 -14.79
C GLU A 244 49.69 -0.49 -14.55
N ASP A 245 50.23 -0.20 -13.36
CA ASP A 245 51.67 -0.33 -13.08
C ASP A 245 52.05 0.36 -11.76
N ASN A 246 53.05 -0.25 -11.13
CA ASN A 246 53.94 0.25 -10.10
C ASN A 246 53.51 0.22 -8.63
N GLU A 247 54.37 -0.51 -7.92
CA GLU A 247 54.48 -0.71 -6.49
C GLU A 247 54.45 0.58 -5.66
N VAL A 248 54.18 0.37 -4.38
CA VAL A 248 54.33 1.28 -3.24
C VAL A 248 53.13 2.19 -3.00
N LEU A 249 52.16 1.67 -2.23
CA LEU A 249 51.53 2.31 -1.05
C LEU A 249 50.45 1.37 -0.51
N LYS A 250 50.79 0.59 0.53
CA LYS A 250 49.78 -0.11 1.36
C LYS A 250 49.08 0.91 2.24
N TYR A 251 47.75 1.00 2.16
CA TYR A 251 46.92 1.72 3.14
C TYR A 251 46.56 0.77 4.31
N PRO A 252 46.61 1.22 5.59
CA PRO A 252 46.51 0.34 6.75
C PRO A 252 45.07 0.20 7.29
N TYR A 253 44.12 -0.25 6.47
CA TYR A 253 42.78 -0.66 6.94
C TYR A 253 42.09 -1.64 5.98
N GLU A 254 42.79 -2.66 5.50
CA GLU A 254 42.11 -3.89 5.06
C GLU A 254 41.98 -4.79 6.28
N ALA A 255 40.81 -4.76 6.92
CA ALA A 255 40.44 -5.79 7.88
C ALA A 255 40.29 -7.10 7.09
N ASP A 256 41.21 -8.04 7.29
CA ASP A 256 41.12 -9.40 6.78
C ASP A 256 39.81 -10.03 7.27
N MET A 257 38.78 -10.03 6.42
CA MET A 257 37.51 -10.68 6.71
C MET A 257 37.70 -12.20 6.61
N LYS A 258 38.09 -12.82 7.72
CA LYS A 258 38.14 -14.29 7.85
C LYS A 258 36.78 -14.81 8.28
N VAL A 259 36.07 -15.46 7.36
CA VAL A 259 34.83 -16.18 7.66
C VAL A 259 35.18 -17.60 8.13
N THR A 260 35.00 -17.87 9.42
CA THR A 260 35.13 -19.22 10.00
C THR A 260 33.78 -19.95 9.99
N LEU A 261 33.72 -21.10 9.33
CA LEU A 261 32.56 -22.01 9.31
C LEU A 261 32.67 -22.99 10.49
N GLY A 262 31.70 -23.02 11.42
CA GLY A 262 31.71 -23.91 12.59
C GLY A 262 30.59 -23.64 13.62
N SER A 263 30.53 -24.47 14.68
CA SER A 263 29.63 -24.25 15.83
C SER A 263 29.95 -22.93 16.55
N ARG A 264 28.96 -22.34 17.23
CA ARG A 264 29.04 -21.00 17.87
C ARG A 264 30.37 -20.82 18.64
N PRO A 265 31.31 -19.99 18.14
CA PRO A 265 32.58 -19.75 18.80
C PRO A 265 32.39 -18.93 20.08
N HIS A 266 33.31 -19.05 21.03
CA HIS A 266 33.31 -18.16 22.19
C HIS A 266 33.80 -16.77 21.78
N CYS A 267 33.07 -15.71 22.17
CA CYS A 267 33.58 -14.35 22.02
C CYS A 267 34.47 -14.06 23.22
N THR A 268 35.78 -13.92 22.99
CA THR A 268 36.73 -13.46 23.99
C THR A 268 37.50 -12.26 23.45
N LYS A 269 38.40 -11.69 24.26
CA LYS A 269 39.26 -10.58 23.83
C LYS A 269 40.10 -10.89 22.60
N MET A 270 40.36 -12.16 22.29
CA MET A 270 41.09 -12.57 21.09
C MET A 270 40.26 -12.43 19.80
N GLU A 271 38.94 -12.61 19.90
CA GLU A 271 37.98 -12.47 18.80
C GLU A 271 37.31 -11.09 18.76
N SER A 272 37.74 -10.15 19.62
CA SER A 272 37.23 -8.79 19.64
C SER A 272 37.30 -8.14 18.26
N ALA A 273 36.22 -7.49 17.85
CA ALA A 273 36.02 -6.90 16.53
C ALA A 273 36.02 -7.89 15.35
N GLN A 274 35.89 -9.19 15.60
CA GLN A 274 35.63 -10.18 14.56
C GLN A 274 34.14 -10.39 14.36
N PHE A 275 33.78 -10.82 13.14
CA PHE A 275 32.41 -11.19 12.78
C PHE A 275 32.23 -12.71 12.78
N TRP A 276 31.10 -13.16 13.30
CA TRP A 276 30.64 -14.54 13.16
C TRP A 276 29.34 -14.55 12.38
N PHE A 277 29.28 -15.38 11.34
CA PHE A 277 28.07 -15.60 10.56
C PHE A 277 27.46 -16.95 10.92
N ASP A 278 26.29 -16.93 11.54
CA ASP A 278 25.49 -18.11 11.80
C ASP A 278 24.66 -18.45 10.56
N VAL A 279 25.11 -19.45 9.81
CA VAL A 279 24.44 -19.93 8.60
C VAL A 279 23.03 -20.48 8.92
N SER A 280 22.82 -21.04 10.11
CA SER A 280 21.53 -21.62 10.50
C SER A 280 20.49 -20.56 10.84
N LYS A 281 20.91 -19.45 11.46
CA LYS A 281 20.07 -18.29 11.76
C LYS A 281 20.09 -17.21 10.68
N LYS A 282 20.87 -17.42 9.61
CA LYS A 282 21.16 -16.41 8.57
C LYS A 282 21.54 -15.06 9.21
N GLY A 283 22.32 -15.09 10.30
CA GLY A 283 22.60 -13.94 11.15
C GLY A 283 24.09 -13.60 11.25
N LEU A 284 24.45 -12.32 11.19
CA LEU A 284 25.80 -11.80 11.38
C LEU A 284 25.92 -11.20 12.78
N TYR A 285 26.96 -11.57 13.51
CA TYR A 285 27.23 -11.11 14.87
C TYR A 285 28.65 -10.52 14.96
N LEU A 286 28.84 -9.50 15.80
CA LEU A 286 30.13 -8.86 16.09
C LEU A 286 30.55 -9.17 17.52
N CYS A 287 31.77 -9.63 17.74
CA CYS A 287 32.30 -9.87 19.08
C CYS A 287 32.84 -8.56 19.68
N ASP A 288 32.34 -8.16 20.86
CA ASP A 288 32.82 -6.98 21.60
C ASP A 288 33.97 -7.28 22.58
N GLY A 289 34.40 -8.54 22.63
CA GLY A 289 35.42 -9.07 23.53
C GLY A 289 34.87 -9.87 24.72
N ASN A 290 33.55 -9.88 24.93
CA ASN A 290 32.85 -10.69 25.92
C ASN A 290 31.65 -11.45 25.34
N GLU A 291 30.89 -10.84 24.44
CA GLU A 291 29.70 -11.43 23.84
C GLU A 291 29.54 -11.12 22.35
N TRP A 292 28.76 -11.97 21.67
CA TRP A 292 28.41 -11.81 20.27
C TRP A 292 27.17 -10.92 20.15
N ILE A 293 27.36 -9.69 19.66
CA ILE A 293 26.31 -8.70 19.42
C ILE A 293 25.70 -8.94 18.04
N PRO A 294 24.36 -9.11 17.91
CA PRO A 294 23.72 -9.27 16.60
C PRO A 294 23.82 -7.99 15.78
N MET A 295 24.32 -8.10 14.55
CA MET A 295 24.43 -7.01 13.57
C MET A 295 23.37 -7.12 12.47
N ILE A 296 23.06 -8.35 12.04
CA ILE A 296 21.99 -8.69 11.09
C ILE A 296 21.40 -10.02 11.56
N GLU A 297 20.09 -10.13 11.76
CA GLU A 297 19.41 -11.43 11.98
C GLU A 297 18.30 -11.55 10.92
N ALA A 298 18.13 -12.74 10.32
CA ALA A 298 17.05 -12.92 9.35
C ALA A 298 15.70 -12.83 10.07
N LYS A 299 15.01 -11.72 9.82
CA LYS A 299 13.67 -11.48 10.35
C LYS A 299 12.67 -12.36 9.62
N GLU A 300 11.67 -12.87 10.33
CA GLU A 300 10.50 -13.51 9.71
C GLU A 300 9.84 -12.49 8.79
N LYS A 301 9.99 -12.70 7.48
CA LYS A 301 9.37 -11.88 6.44
C LYS A 301 8.28 -12.71 5.77
N LEU A 302 7.11 -12.11 5.55
CA LEU A 302 6.04 -12.77 4.79
C LEU A 302 6.50 -12.95 3.34
N ASP A 303 6.78 -14.19 2.94
CA ASP A 303 7.21 -14.52 1.58
C ASP A 303 6.02 -14.86 0.69
N TYR A 304 5.13 -15.74 1.15
CA TYR A 304 3.92 -16.10 0.41
C TYR A 304 2.76 -16.49 1.33
N VAL A 305 1.56 -16.41 0.77
CA VAL A 305 0.29 -16.77 1.40
C VAL A 305 -0.25 -17.98 0.66
N GLU A 306 -0.55 -19.06 1.39
CA GLU A 306 -1.09 -20.29 0.81
C GLU A 306 -2.54 -20.53 1.25
N GLU A 307 -3.36 -21.09 0.35
CA GLU A 307 -4.68 -21.60 0.74
C GLU A 307 -4.51 -22.77 1.72
N TYR A 308 -5.17 -22.67 2.87
CA TYR A 308 -5.01 -23.62 3.96
C TYR A 308 -6.27 -24.44 4.22
N GLN A 309 -7.43 -23.78 4.26
CA GLN A 309 -8.71 -24.45 4.46
C GLN A 309 -9.86 -23.74 3.74
N ASN A 310 -10.68 -24.54 3.06
CA ASN A 310 -12.02 -24.16 2.62
C ASN A 310 -13.01 -24.37 3.77
N LEU A 311 -13.65 -23.29 4.24
CA LEU A 311 -14.63 -23.32 5.31
C LEU A 311 -16.05 -23.20 4.72
N VAL A 312 -16.76 -24.32 4.68
CA VAL A 312 -18.17 -24.36 4.25
C VAL A 312 -19.03 -23.67 5.31
N THR A 313 -19.82 -22.69 4.88
CA THR A 313 -20.71 -21.92 5.74
C THR A 313 -22.18 -22.23 5.48
N ASN A 314 -23.07 -21.88 6.43
CA ASN A 314 -24.51 -22.14 6.28
C ASN A 314 -25.14 -21.40 5.09
N SER A 315 -24.57 -20.24 4.73
CA SER A 315 -24.92 -19.41 3.58
C SER A 315 -23.78 -18.44 3.31
N GLU A 316 -23.99 -17.47 2.41
CA GLU A 316 -23.06 -16.34 2.26
C GLU A 316 -22.82 -15.65 3.60
N THR A 317 -21.59 -15.19 3.78
CA THR A 317 -21.07 -14.65 5.04
C THR A 317 -20.80 -13.16 4.87
N MET A 318 -21.39 -12.36 5.74
CA MET A 318 -21.32 -10.89 5.69
C MET A 318 -20.16 -10.32 6.50
N GLY A 319 -19.75 -11.05 7.54
CA GLY A 319 -18.63 -10.75 8.41
C GLY A 319 -18.23 -12.01 9.18
N ILE A 320 -17.01 -12.04 9.69
CA ILE A 320 -16.43 -13.12 10.48
C ILE A 320 -15.76 -12.44 11.67
N GLU A 321 -15.94 -13.00 12.87
CA GLU A 321 -15.18 -12.56 14.05
C GLU A 321 -14.35 -13.73 14.55
N VAL A 322 -13.04 -13.57 14.67
CA VAL A 322 -12.13 -14.58 15.26
C VAL A 322 -11.78 -14.23 16.69
N PHE A 323 -11.98 -15.16 17.62
CA PHE A 323 -11.78 -14.90 19.05
C PHE A 323 -11.30 -16.11 19.84
N ILE A 324 -10.59 -15.84 20.95
CA ILE A 324 -10.06 -16.87 21.85
C ILE A 324 -10.88 -16.91 23.14
N ILE A 325 -11.37 -18.11 23.47
CA ILE A 325 -11.96 -18.38 24.79
C ILE A 325 -10.85 -18.97 25.68
N PRO A 326 -10.45 -18.28 26.78
CA PRO A 326 -9.38 -18.75 27.64
C PRO A 326 -9.60 -20.18 28.13
N LYS A 327 -8.57 -21.02 28.00
CA LYS A 327 -8.56 -22.45 28.36
C LYS A 327 -9.51 -23.35 27.55
N VAL A 328 -10.20 -22.84 26.53
CA VAL A 328 -11.10 -23.64 25.69
C VAL A 328 -10.58 -23.74 24.26
N GLY A 329 -10.08 -22.63 23.69
CA GLY A 329 -9.46 -22.60 22.36
C GLY A 329 -9.87 -21.39 21.52
N LEU A 330 -9.44 -21.43 20.26
CA LEU A 330 -9.73 -20.44 19.22
C LEU A 330 -11.04 -20.78 18.51
N PHE A 331 -11.84 -19.76 18.23
CA PHE A 331 -13.16 -19.85 17.59
C PHE A 331 -13.29 -18.80 16.49
N ALA A 332 -14.20 -19.04 15.56
CA ALA A 332 -14.63 -18.06 14.57
C ALA A 332 -16.17 -18.06 14.48
N ALA A 333 -16.81 -16.90 14.43
CA ALA A 333 -18.25 -16.77 14.22
C ALA A 333 -18.52 -16.15 12.84
N ALA A 334 -19.26 -16.86 11.99
CA ALA A 334 -19.65 -16.36 10.67
C ALA A 334 -21.02 -15.70 10.72
N ALA A 335 -21.13 -14.43 10.32
CA ALA A 335 -22.39 -13.71 10.18
C ALA A 335 -23.08 -14.15 8.88
N ASN A 336 -23.92 -15.17 8.97
CA ASN A 336 -24.55 -15.77 7.79
C ASN A 336 -25.83 -15.02 7.38
N ARG A 337 -26.01 -14.86 6.06
CA ARG A 337 -27.21 -14.27 5.44
C ARG A 337 -28.51 -14.99 5.83
N LEU A 338 -28.50 -16.31 5.98
CA LEU A 338 -29.70 -17.03 6.38
C LEU A 338 -30.03 -16.87 7.88
N THR A 339 -31.10 -17.52 8.32
CA THR A 339 -31.62 -17.38 9.69
C THR A 339 -30.82 -18.12 10.77
N SER A 340 -29.63 -18.60 10.43
CA SER A 340 -28.74 -19.32 11.35
C SER A 340 -27.28 -19.08 10.99
N SER A 341 -26.52 -18.61 11.97
CA SER A 341 -25.09 -18.35 11.87
C SER A 341 -24.28 -19.46 12.55
N ALA A 342 -23.16 -19.83 11.94
CA ALA A 342 -22.28 -20.88 12.44
C ALA A 342 -21.10 -20.32 13.25
N ILE A 343 -20.83 -20.97 14.38
CA ILE A 343 -19.59 -20.84 15.16
C ILE A 343 -18.74 -22.07 14.89
N TYR A 344 -17.45 -21.84 14.65
CA TYR A 344 -16.44 -22.86 14.41
C TYR A 344 -15.42 -22.86 15.54
N LYS A 345 -14.83 -24.01 15.82
CA LYS A 345 -13.73 -24.17 16.77
C LYS A 345 -12.50 -24.69 16.04
N TRP A 346 -11.35 -24.07 16.28
CA TRP A 346 -10.07 -24.58 15.81
C TRP A 346 -9.71 -25.86 16.57
N THR A 347 -9.66 -26.98 15.86
CA THR A 347 -9.36 -28.31 16.39
C THR A 347 -8.47 -29.04 15.40
N ASP A 348 -7.38 -29.62 15.88
CA ASP A 348 -6.42 -30.39 15.07
C ASP A 348 -5.94 -29.63 13.82
N GLY A 349 -5.62 -28.35 14.00
CA GLY A 349 -5.09 -27.49 12.95
C GLY A 349 -6.11 -27.00 11.92
N LYS A 350 -7.42 -27.06 12.18
CA LYS A 350 -8.45 -26.53 11.27
C LYS A 350 -9.71 -26.09 11.99
N PHE A 351 -10.51 -25.21 11.39
CA PHE A 351 -11.83 -24.86 11.91
C PHE A 351 -12.85 -25.98 11.63
N ILE A 352 -13.60 -26.36 12.66
CA ILE A 352 -14.68 -27.36 12.58
C ILE A 352 -15.94 -26.74 13.16
N SER A 353 -17.10 -26.99 12.54
CA SER A 353 -18.40 -26.50 13.04
C SER A 353 -18.62 -26.91 14.49
N TYR A 354 -19.02 -25.95 15.32
CA TYR A 354 -19.12 -26.10 16.78
C TYR A 354 -20.54 -25.84 17.30
N GLN A 355 -21.15 -24.74 16.85
CA GLN A 355 -22.47 -24.33 17.30
C GLN A 355 -23.19 -23.57 16.18
N ASN A 356 -24.48 -23.82 16.00
CA ASN A 356 -25.35 -22.96 15.19
C ASN A 356 -26.20 -22.08 16.10
N ILE A 357 -26.27 -20.79 15.77
CA ILE A 357 -27.01 -19.77 16.51
C ILE A 357 -28.09 -19.17 15.59
N PRO A 358 -29.37 -19.13 16.03
CA PRO A 358 -30.41 -18.42 15.29
C PRO A 358 -30.10 -16.93 15.15
N THR A 359 -30.12 -16.45 13.92
CA THR A 359 -29.85 -15.04 13.55
C THR A 359 -30.85 -14.57 12.50
N HIS A 360 -30.86 -13.27 12.19
CA HIS A 360 -31.76 -12.70 11.17
C HIS A 360 -30.95 -11.83 10.21
N GLN A 361 -30.43 -12.45 9.14
CA GLN A 361 -29.46 -11.86 8.21
C GLN A 361 -28.32 -11.16 8.96
N ALA A 362 -27.52 -11.93 9.71
CA ALA A 362 -26.45 -11.36 10.52
C ALA A 362 -25.47 -10.57 9.63
N GLN A 363 -25.09 -9.37 10.07
CA GLN A 363 -24.15 -8.50 9.36
C GLN A 363 -22.75 -8.59 9.94
N SER A 364 -22.64 -8.47 11.26
CA SER A 364 -21.38 -8.61 12.00
C SER A 364 -21.59 -9.34 13.32
N TRP A 365 -20.47 -9.76 13.89
CA TRP A 365 -20.33 -10.25 15.25
C TRP A 365 -19.36 -9.34 15.98
N ARG A 366 -19.49 -9.21 17.30
CA ARG A 366 -18.49 -8.55 18.15
C ARG A 366 -18.21 -9.37 19.39
N TYR A 367 -16.97 -9.82 19.55
CA TYR A 367 -16.51 -10.49 20.76
C TYR A 367 -16.01 -9.49 21.79
N PHE A 368 -16.39 -9.66 23.06
CA PHE A 368 -15.85 -8.85 24.14
C PHE A 368 -15.93 -9.56 25.50
N THR A 369 -15.18 -9.04 26.47
CA THR A 369 -15.16 -9.59 27.84
C THR A 369 -15.35 -8.51 28.88
N ILE A 370 -16.02 -8.86 29.99
CA ILE A 370 -16.17 -8.00 31.18
C ILE A 370 -15.70 -8.82 32.38
N GLY A 371 -14.46 -8.59 32.79
CA GLY A 371 -13.77 -9.45 33.75
C GLY A 371 -13.71 -10.90 33.25
N LYS A 372 -14.32 -11.84 34.00
CA LYS A 372 -14.40 -13.26 33.60
C LYS A 372 -15.61 -13.61 32.73
N LYS A 373 -16.49 -12.65 32.44
CA LYS A 373 -17.68 -12.88 31.61
C LYS A 373 -17.30 -12.68 30.15
N ILE A 374 -17.67 -13.65 29.32
CA ILE A 374 -17.38 -13.66 27.89
C ILE A 374 -18.69 -13.50 27.14
N PHE A 375 -18.72 -12.56 26.20
CA PHE A 375 -19.89 -12.20 25.43
C PHE A 375 -19.60 -12.21 23.93
N LEU A 376 -20.68 -12.32 23.18
CA LEU A 376 -20.68 -12.25 21.73
C LEU A 376 -21.98 -11.55 21.30
N ALA A 377 -21.90 -10.40 20.64
CA ALA A 377 -23.05 -9.66 20.13
C ALA A 377 -23.22 -9.88 18.62
N VAL A 378 -24.47 -10.03 18.16
CA VAL A 378 -24.79 -10.11 16.72
C VAL A 378 -25.55 -8.88 16.26
N ALA A 379 -25.18 -8.32 15.12
CA ALA A 379 -25.96 -7.30 14.42
C ALA A 379 -26.95 -7.99 13.46
N ASN A 380 -28.23 -7.98 13.80
CA ASN A 380 -29.29 -8.51 12.94
C ASN A 380 -29.87 -7.41 12.04
N LEU A 381 -29.86 -7.64 10.72
CA LEU A 381 -30.43 -6.72 9.75
C LEU A 381 -31.94 -6.84 9.63
N GLU A 382 -32.48 -8.05 9.70
CA GLU A 382 -33.88 -8.33 9.40
C GLU A 382 -34.73 -8.61 10.65
N GLN A 383 -36.04 -8.49 10.48
CA GLN A 383 -37.01 -8.85 11.51
C GLN A 383 -37.04 -10.37 11.72
N ASN A 384 -37.43 -10.80 12.92
CA ASN A 384 -37.76 -12.21 13.14
C ASN A 384 -39.09 -12.60 12.46
N GLY A 385 -39.43 -13.89 12.46
CA GLY A 385 -40.70 -14.37 11.92
C GLY A 385 -41.98 -13.86 12.61
N LYS A 386 -41.86 -12.99 13.62
CA LYS A 386 -42.98 -12.31 14.31
C LYS A 386 -42.98 -10.79 14.04
N GLY A 387 -42.15 -10.30 13.12
CA GLY A 387 -42.04 -8.88 12.78
C GLY A 387 -41.33 -8.03 13.85
N GLN A 388 -40.51 -8.65 14.71
CA GLN A 388 -39.76 -7.94 15.74
C GLN A 388 -38.31 -7.72 15.30
N GLU A 389 -37.82 -6.49 15.38
CA GLU A 389 -36.43 -6.12 15.13
C GLU A 389 -35.65 -6.05 16.44
N PHE A 390 -34.62 -6.90 16.56
CA PHE A 390 -33.73 -6.90 17.72
C PHE A 390 -32.43 -7.62 17.38
N SER A 391 -31.38 -7.22 18.08
CA SER A 391 -30.09 -7.88 18.12
C SER A 391 -29.95 -8.64 19.44
N VAL A 392 -28.99 -9.57 19.50
CA VAL A 392 -28.84 -10.47 20.63
C VAL A 392 -27.40 -10.45 21.14
N ILE A 393 -27.26 -10.25 22.45
CA ILE A 393 -26.02 -10.51 23.16
C ILE A 393 -26.09 -11.93 23.71
N TYR A 394 -25.08 -12.72 23.41
CA TYR A 394 -24.87 -14.06 23.92
C TYR A 394 -23.79 -14.05 25.00
N LYS A 395 -23.89 -14.96 25.95
CA LYS A 395 -22.89 -15.18 27.00
C LYS A 395 -22.36 -16.60 26.93
N TRP A 396 -21.05 -16.76 27.08
CA TRP A 396 -20.44 -18.07 27.17
C TRP A 396 -20.87 -18.80 28.45
N SER A 397 -21.35 -20.03 28.32
CA SER A 397 -21.63 -20.91 29.45
C SER A 397 -20.46 -21.85 29.69
N HIS A 398 -19.66 -21.62 30.73
CA HIS A 398 -18.56 -22.54 31.10
C HIS A 398 -19.04 -23.96 31.42
N ARG A 399 -20.29 -24.13 31.88
CA ARG A 399 -20.88 -25.46 32.15
C ARG A 399 -21.28 -26.19 30.87
N LYS A 400 -21.90 -25.49 29.92
CA LYS A 400 -22.40 -26.09 28.68
C LYS A 400 -21.37 -26.04 27.53
N LEU A 401 -20.27 -25.32 27.74
CA LEU A 401 -19.25 -25.00 26.74
C LEU A 401 -19.87 -24.47 25.43
N LYS A 402 -20.82 -23.55 25.54
CA LYS A 402 -21.46 -22.93 24.37
C LYS A 402 -22.03 -21.55 24.70
N PHE A 403 -22.23 -20.74 23.68
CA PHE A 403 -22.92 -19.47 23.81
C PHE A 403 -24.41 -19.69 24.06
N ILE A 404 -24.97 -18.94 25.02
CA ILE A 404 -26.40 -18.93 25.34
C ILE A 404 -26.90 -17.51 25.27
N THR A 405 -28.15 -17.31 24.86
CA THR A 405 -28.78 -15.98 24.83
C THR A 405 -28.70 -15.34 26.22
N TYR A 406 -28.24 -14.10 26.26
CA TYR A 406 -28.07 -13.33 27.49
C TYR A 406 -29.04 -12.16 27.55
N GLN A 407 -29.04 -11.32 26.51
CA GLN A 407 -29.87 -10.13 26.44
C GLN A 407 -30.35 -9.91 25.00
N ARG A 408 -31.59 -9.47 24.83
CA ARG A 408 -32.13 -9.01 23.54
C ARG A 408 -32.24 -7.49 23.62
N ILE A 409 -31.74 -6.83 22.59
CA ILE A 409 -31.69 -5.37 22.51
C ILE A 409 -32.49 -4.94 21.28
N SER A 410 -33.40 -3.98 21.47
CA SER A 410 -34.12 -3.38 20.35
C SER A 410 -33.13 -2.64 19.45
N THR A 411 -33.09 -3.01 18.18
CA THR A 411 -32.19 -2.45 17.18
C THR A 411 -32.90 -2.38 15.86
N HIS A 412 -32.48 -1.51 14.96
CA HIS A 412 -33.17 -1.23 13.70
C HIS A 412 -32.22 -1.44 12.52
N SER A 413 -32.43 -2.54 11.78
CA SER A 413 -31.52 -2.97 10.70
C SER A 413 -30.04 -2.85 11.09
N ALA A 414 -29.65 -3.49 12.20
CA ALA A 414 -28.32 -3.31 12.76
C ALA A 414 -27.24 -3.78 11.78
N ARG A 415 -26.20 -2.96 11.60
CA ARG A 415 -25.06 -3.27 10.73
C ARG A 415 -23.83 -3.69 11.49
N ASP A 416 -23.61 -3.05 12.64
CA ASP A 416 -22.39 -3.20 13.40
C ASP A 416 -22.59 -3.01 14.92
N TRP A 417 -21.68 -3.60 15.69
CA TRP A 417 -21.53 -3.47 17.13
C TRP A 417 -20.09 -3.16 17.51
N GLU A 418 -19.87 -2.05 18.20
CA GLU A 418 -18.54 -1.70 18.71
C GLU A 418 -18.48 -1.74 20.24
N ALA A 419 -17.48 -2.42 20.79
CA ALA A 419 -17.35 -2.71 22.22
C ALA A 419 -16.09 -2.08 22.79
N PHE A 420 -16.23 -1.19 23.78
CA PHE A 420 -15.12 -0.39 24.28
C PHE A 420 -15.21 -0.12 25.79
N GLU A 421 -14.10 0.32 26.37
CA GLU A 421 -13.96 0.64 27.78
C GLU A 421 -13.42 2.06 27.94
N ILE A 422 -14.04 2.84 28.82
CA ILE A 422 -13.58 4.19 29.21
C ILE A 422 -13.55 4.25 30.73
N GLU A 423 -12.39 4.56 31.31
CA GLU A 423 -12.23 4.76 32.76
C GLU A 423 -12.78 3.58 33.63
N GLY A 424 -12.64 2.33 33.16
CA GLY A 424 -13.13 1.15 33.88
C GLY A 424 -14.62 0.82 33.67
N GLU A 425 -15.32 1.64 32.88
CA GLU A 425 -16.71 1.42 32.52
C GLU A 425 -16.82 0.83 31.11
N PHE A 426 -17.68 -0.18 30.95
CA PHE A 426 -17.84 -0.91 29.71
C PHE A 426 -19.05 -0.41 28.92
N PHE A 427 -18.85 -0.21 27.62
CA PHE A 427 -19.85 0.31 26.71
C PHE A 427 -19.99 -0.58 25.47
N LEU A 428 -21.13 -0.43 24.79
CA LEU A 428 -21.43 -1.13 23.55
C LEU A 428 -22.25 -0.19 22.65
N ALA A 429 -21.76 0.14 21.46
CA ALA A 429 -22.45 0.99 20.49
C ALA A 429 -23.04 0.15 19.35
N VAL A 430 -24.27 0.44 18.93
CA VAL A 430 -24.90 -0.20 17.76
C VAL A 430 -25.04 0.77 16.60
N ALA A 431 -24.70 0.33 15.39
CA ALA A 431 -24.99 1.04 14.14
C ALA A 431 -26.40 0.68 13.65
N ASN A 432 -27.38 1.53 13.93
CA ASN A 432 -28.74 1.37 13.44
C ASN A 432 -28.88 2.00 12.05
N HIS A 433 -29.15 1.18 11.03
CA HIS A 433 -29.15 1.65 9.64
C HIS A 433 -30.46 2.30 9.20
N ARG A 434 -31.60 1.67 9.54
CA ARG A 434 -32.93 2.17 9.18
C ARG A 434 -34.03 1.49 9.98
N GLU A 435 -35.14 2.20 10.14
CA GLU A 435 -36.41 1.68 10.64
C GLU A 435 -37.46 1.85 9.54
N GLY A 436 -37.92 0.73 8.98
CA GLY A 436 -38.71 0.74 7.74
C GLY A 436 -37.95 1.43 6.60
N ASP A 437 -38.52 2.51 6.06
CA ASP A 437 -37.91 3.31 4.99
C ASP A 437 -37.10 4.51 5.52
N ASN A 438 -37.19 4.81 6.83
CA ASN A 438 -36.46 5.92 7.42
C ASN A 438 -35.01 5.54 7.77
N HIS A 439 -34.05 6.14 7.08
CA HIS A 439 -32.61 5.95 7.31
C HIS A 439 -32.01 6.98 8.28
N ASN A 440 -32.76 8.01 8.67
CA ASN A 440 -32.31 9.02 9.65
C ASN A 440 -32.87 8.66 11.02
N ILE A 441 -32.15 7.78 11.71
CA ILE A 441 -32.55 7.25 13.01
C ILE A 441 -31.38 7.32 14.00
N ASN A 442 -31.71 7.15 15.27
CA ASN A 442 -30.70 7.18 16.32
C ASN A 442 -29.97 5.83 16.40
N SER A 443 -28.66 5.91 16.49
CA SER A 443 -27.80 4.85 17.01
C SER A 443 -27.67 5.00 18.53
N VAL A 444 -27.40 3.91 19.23
CA VAL A 444 -27.47 3.88 20.70
C VAL A 444 -26.17 3.34 21.28
N ILE A 445 -25.65 4.03 22.28
CA ILE A 445 -24.54 3.60 23.13
C ILE A 445 -25.14 3.08 24.42
N TYR A 446 -24.88 1.81 24.71
CA TYR A 446 -25.28 1.14 25.92
C TYR A 446 -24.11 1.10 26.90
N LYS A 447 -24.41 1.21 28.19
CA LYS A 447 -23.45 1.09 29.29
C LYS A 447 -23.76 -0.16 30.10
N TRP A 448 -22.72 -0.88 30.48
CA TRP A 448 -22.83 -2.03 31.37
C TRP A 448 -23.18 -1.58 32.79
N ASN A 449 -24.30 -2.06 33.32
CA ASN A 449 -24.67 -1.84 34.71
C ASN A 449 -24.19 -3.04 35.55
N PRO A 450 -23.20 -2.88 36.46
CA PRO A 450 -22.68 -3.98 37.25
C PRO A 450 -23.67 -4.52 38.29
N ARG A 451 -24.70 -3.74 38.65
CA ARG A 451 -25.72 -4.16 39.64
C ARG A 451 -26.77 -5.09 39.01
N THR A 452 -27.27 -4.72 37.83
CA THR A 452 -28.26 -5.53 37.10
C THR A 452 -27.59 -6.61 36.26
N GLY A 453 -26.33 -6.39 35.89
CA GLY A 453 -25.60 -7.24 34.95
C GLY A 453 -26.14 -7.14 33.53
N LEU A 454 -26.73 -6.00 33.16
CA LEU A 454 -27.31 -5.79 31.83
C LEU A 454 -26.70 -4.55 31.17
N PHE A 455 -26.75 -4.52 29.84
CA PHE A 455 -26.47 -3.31 29.07
C PHE A 455 -27.72 -2.43 29.03
N GLU A 456 -27.57 -1.19 29.48
CA GLU A 456 -28.66 -0.21 29.59
C GLU A 456 -28.34 0.99 28.70
N ALA A 457 -29.33 1.59 28.05
CA ALA A 457 -29.11 2.72 27.16
C ALA A 457 -28.51 3.90 27.93
N ASN A 458 -27.37 4.41 27.45
CA ASN A 458 -26.63 5.49 28.09
C ASN A 458 -26.72 6.79 27.29
N GLN A 459 -26.55 6.69 25.98
CA GLN A 459 -26.59 7.84 25.08
C GLN A 459 -27.18 7.43 23.72
N THR A 460 -27.95 8.33 23.12
CA THR A 460 -28.44 8.20 21.75
C THR A 460 -27.75 9.22 20.86
N ILE A 461 -27.30 8.80 19.68
CA ILE A 461 -26.63 9.66 18.69
C ILE A 461 -27.44 9.64 17.39
N ALA A 462 -27.78 10.82 16.87
CA ALA A 462 -28.45 10.94 15.58
C ALA A 462 -27.51 10.49 14.45
N THR A 463 -27.97 9.53 13.65
CA THR A 463 -27.17 8.95 12.56
C THR A 463 -28.00 8.85 11.26
N SER A 464 -27.32 8.69 10.14
CA SER A 464 -27.94 8.59 8.81
C SER A 464 -27.40 7.37 8.08
N GLY A 465 -28.16 6.28 8.09
CA GLY A 465 -27.74 5.03 7.47
C GLY A 465 -26.42 4.55 8.06
N ALA A 466 -26.32 4.54 9.40
CA ALA A 466 -25.12 4.11 10.11
C ALA A 466 -24.72 2.71 9.62
N TYR A 467 -23.44 2.53 9.37
CA TYR A 467 -22.90 1.32 8.79
C TYR A 467 -21.87 0.67 9.68
N ASP A 468 -21.09 1.49 10.38
CA ASP A 468 -19.91 1.06 11.13
C ASP A 468 -19.62 2.05 12.28
N TRP A 469 -19.15 1.52 13.41
CA TRP A 469 -18.68 2.28 14.58
C TRP A 469 -17.26 1.87 14.91
N GLU A 470 -16.39 2.85 15.16
CA GLU A 470 -15.00 2.58 15.51
C GLU A 470 -14.57 3.39 16.73
N PHE A 471 -13.96 2.73 17.72
CA PHE A 471 -13.50 3.35 18.97
C PHE A 471 -11.98 3.35 19.08
N PHE A 472 -11.41 4.49 19.47
CA PHE A 472 -9.97 4.57 19.72
C PHE A 472 -9.62 5.64 20.75
N THR A 473 -8.38 5.59 21.23
CA THR A 473 -7.85 6.54 22.21
C THR A 473 -6.61 7.24 21.68
N VAL A 474 -6.51 8.55 21.84
CA VAL A 474 -5.31 9.34 21.54
C VAL A 474 -4.87 10.06 22.81
N GLY A 475 -3.79 9.58 23.42
CA GLY A 475 -3.37 10.05 24.74
C GLY A 475 -4.47 9.83 25.78
N PRO A 476 -4.91 10.87 26.53
CA PRO A 476 -5.98 10.74 27.52
C PRO A 476 -7.39 10.86 26.92
N TYR A 477 -7.52 11.09 25.61
CA TYR A 477 -8.81 11.35 24.97
C TYR A 477 -9.36 10.09 24.31
N SER A 478 -10.64 9.79 24.57
CA SER A 478 -11.38 8.72 23.92
C SER A 478 -12.25 9.27 22.80
N PHE A 479 -12.19 8.64 21.63
CA PHE A 479 -12.93 9.00 20.44
C PHE A 479 -13.81 7.85 19.98
N LEU A 480 -14.94 8.19 19.37
CA LEU A 480 -15.86 7.25 18.74
C LEU A 480 -16.30 7.82 17.40
N VAL A 481 -16.21 7.03 16.34
CA VAL A 481 -16.49 7.46 14.97
C VAL A 481 -17.60 6.61 14.36
N VAL A 482 -18.53 7.25 13.65
CA VAL A 482 -19.55 6.55 12.86
C VAL A 482 -19.37 6.78 11.37
N ALA A 483 -19.46 5.71 10.59
CA ALA A 483 -19.65 5.79 9.14
C ALA A 483 -21.14 5.93 8.80
N ASN A 484 -21.56 7.13 8.39
CA ASN A 484 -22.87 7.38 7.81
C ASN A 484 -22.81 7.19 6.29
N THR A 485 -23.83 6.55 5.71
CA THR A 485 -23.74 6.10 4.31
C THR A 485 -24.92 6.54 3.44
N PHE A 486 -26.09 6.77 4.02
CA PHE A 486 -27.30 7.11 3.29
C PHE A 486 -28.35 7.75 4.19
N ASN A 487 -28.96 8.86 3.76
CA ASN A 487 -30.01 9.55 4.53
C ASN A 487 -31.43 9.31 3.99
N GLY A 488 -31.64 8.30 3.13
CA GLY A 488 -32.92 8.06 2.46
C GLY A 488 -33.04 8.72 1.07
N THR A 489 -32.19 9.70 0.75
CA THR A 489 -32.21 10.39 -0.56
C THR A 489 -30.85 10.45 -1.25
N SER A 490 -29.77 10.59 -0.48
CA SER A 490 -28.42 10.78 -0.99
C SER A 490 -27.42 9.97 -0.19
N THR A 491 -26.39 9.49 -0.88
CA THR A 491 -25.21 8.83 -0.28
C THR A 491 -24.06 9.81 -0.03
N LYS A 492 -24.27 11.12 -0.24
CA LYS A 492 -23.33 12.19 0.14
C LYS A 492 -23.70 12.71 1.52
N VAL A 493 -23.37 11.94 2.54
CA VAL A 493 -23.67 12.25 3.95
C VAL A 493 -22.37 12.40 4.74
N TYR A 494 -22.40 13.21 5.80
CA TYR A 494 -21.26 13.36 6.69
C TYR A 494 -21.25 12.23 7.71
N SER A 495 -20.08 11.61 7.82
CA SER A 495 -19.68 10.78 8.95
C SER A 495 -19.13 11.66 10.07
N HIS A 496 -19.21 11.19 11.31
CA HIS A 496 -18.98 12.03 12.49
C HIS A 496 -18.01 11.35 13.45
N MET A 497 -17.09 12.14 13.99
CA MET A 497 -16.21 11.78 15.08
C MET A 497 -16.65 12.52 16.34
N TYR A 498 -16.76 11.77 17.42
CA TYR A 498 -17.13 12.26 18.73
C TYR A 498 -15.96 12.10 19.69
N VAL A 499 -15.85 13.02 20.64
CA VAL A 499 -14.88 12.98 21.74
C VAL A 499 -15.62 12.80 23.06
N TRP A 500 -15.10 11.97 23.95
CA TRP A 500 -15.66 11.77 25.27
C TRP A 500 -15.37 12.98 26.18
N LEU A 501 -16.42 13.69 26.59
CA LEU A 501 -16.32 14.86 27.46
C LEU A 501 -17.45 14.85 28.49
N ILE A 502 -17.09 14.95 29.77
CA ILE A 502 -18.04 15.10 30.89
C ILE A 502 -19.07 13.95 30.89
N GLY A 503 -18.61 12.71 30.71
CA GLY A 503 -19.45 11.51 30.80
C GLY A 503 -20.34 11.23 29.58
N SER A 504 -20.13 11.90 28.45
CA SER A 504 -20.85 11.64 27.20
C SER A 504 -20.01 11.96 25.97
N PHE A 505 -20.34 11.35 24.83
CA PHE A 505 -19.73 11.65 23.55
C PHE A 505 -20.30 12.95 22.97
N GLN A 506 -19.43 13.90 22.65
CA GLN A 506 -19.79 15.17 22.03
C GLN A 506 -19.18 15.26 20.64
N LEU A 507 -19.89 15.87 19.70
CA LEU A 507 -19.42 16.00 18.32
C LEU A 507 -18.10 16.79 18.30
N PHE A 508 -17.07 16.17 17.75
CA PHE A 508 -15.74 16.77 17.60
C PHE A 508 -15.52 17.24 16.17
N GLN A 509 -15.81 16.39 15.18
CA GLN A 509 -15.56 16.68 13.77
C GLN A 509 -16.51 15.92 12.85
N SER A 510 -16.81 16.49 11.68
CA SER A 510 -17.56 15.84 10.60
C SER A 510 -16.71 15.73 9.34
N PHE A 511 -16.88 14.66 8.57
CA PHE A 511 -16.15 14.41 7.32
C PHE A 511 -17.02 13.65 6.31
N LEU A 512 -16.79 13.90 5.02
CA LEU A 512 -17.58 13.30 3.93
C LEU A 512 -16.99 11.93 3.55
N VAL A 513 -17.26 10.90 4.37
CA VAL A 513 -16.71 9.54 4.23
C VAL A 513 -17.84 8.52 4.32
N ARG A 514 -17.75 7.39 3.61
CA ARG A 514 -18.95 6.69 3.12
C ARG A 514 -19.16 5.24 3.58
N LYS A 515 -18.21 4.52 4.19
CA LYS A 515 -18.43 3.07 4.46
C LYS A 515 -17.80 2.45 5.71
N HIS A 516 -16.51 2.61 5.95
CA HIS A 516 -15.79 1.91 7.03
C HIS A 516 -14.66 2.77 7.60
N TRP A 517 -14.38 2.59 8.88
CA TRP A 517 -13.20 3.09 9.58
C TRP A 517 -12.37 1.93 10.11
N GLU A 518 -11.06 2.13 10.21
CA GLU A 518 -10.17 1.18 10.89
C GLU A 518 -9.08 1.98 11.61
N VAL A 519 -8.74 1.58 12.84
CA VAL A 519 -7.68 2.23 13.62
C VAL A 519 -6.56 1.24 13.86
N PHE A 520 -5.35 1.59 13.44
CA PHE A 520 -4.20 0.76 13.71
C PHE A 520 -3.02 1.56 14.27
N TYR A 521 -2.16 0.82 14.97
CA TYR A 521 -1.00 1.35 15.67
C TYR A 521 0.25 0.81 14.99
N VAL A 522 1.18 1.71 14.65
CA VAL A 522 2.51 1.32 14.17
C VAL A 522 3.56 1.97 15.06
N GLY A 523 4.15 1.17 15.95
CA GLY A 523 4.95 1.69 17.07
C GLY A 523 4.10 2.62 17.95
N ASP A 524 4.59 3.82 18.23
CA ASP A 524 3.88 4.82 19.06
C ASP A 524 2.92 5.73 18.26
N ARG A 525 2.68 5.45 16.97
CA ARG A 525 1.84 6.27 16.09
C ARG A 525 0.49 5.63 15.85
N ILE A 526 -0.55 6.47 15.80
CA ILE A 526 -1.94 6.09 15.54
C ILE A 526 -2.31 6.53 14.13
N PHE A 527 -2.91 5.63 13.38
CA PHE A 527 -3.42 5.90 12.04
C PHE A 527 -4.92 5.61 11.99
N LEU A 528 -5.64 6.51 11.31
CA LEU A 528 -7.06 6.35 11.00
C LEU A 528 -7.17 6.08 9.51
N LEU A 529 -7.73 4.93 9.15
CA LEU A 529 -8.00 4.57 7.77
C LEU A 529 -9.49 4.68 7.49
N ASN A 530 -9.82 5.04 6.26
CA ASN A 530 -11.20 5.06 5.82
C ASN A 530 -11.39 4.65 4.37
N ILE A 531 -12.61 4.22 4.07
CA ILE A 531 -13.04 3.95 2.70
C ILE A 531 -13.73 5.20 2.13
N THR A 532 -12.96 6.07 1.47
CA THR A 532 -13.53 7.19 0.70
C THR A 532 -13.70 6.84 -0.77
N SER A 533 -14.80 7.30 -1.38
CA SER A 533 -14.85 7.39 -2.83
C SER A 533 -14.05 8.56 -3.38
N HIS A 534 -13.79 9.66 -2.63
CA HIS A 534 -12.86 10.77 -2.98
C HIS A 534 -12.64 11.75 -1.78
N PHE A 535 -11.45 12.38 -1.72
CA PHE A 535 -10.99 13.62 -1.01
C PHE A 535 -10.52 13.64 0.47
N LYS A 536 -9.43 14.42 0.70
CA LYS A 536 -8.68 14.73 1.95
C LYS A 536 -9.18 16.01 2.68
N LEU A 537 -8.87 16.14 3.97
CA LEU A 537 -9.06 17.36 4.79
C LEU A 537 -7.75 17.77 5.52
N PHE A 538 -7.49 19.07 5.62
CA PHE A 538 -6.38 19.69 6.37
C PHE A 538 -6.75 19.96 7.86
N PRO A 539 -5.76 20.11 8.77
CA PRO A 539 -5.89 19.81 10.20
C PRO A 539 -6.30 21.02 11.06
N PRO A 540 -6.53 20.81 12.38
CA PRO A 540 -5.43 21.09 13.30
C PRO A 540 -5.25 20.03 14.39
N VAL A 541 -4.80 18.82 14.06
CA VAL A 541 -4.00 17.93 14.91
C VAL A 541 -3.11 17.12 13.95
N HIS A 542 -1.86 16.82 14.31
CA HIS A 542 -0.95 15.97 13.53
C HIS A 542 -1.46 14.51 13.50
N LEU A 543 -2.49 14.25 12.69
CA LEU A 543 -2.93 12.92 12.28
C LEU A 543 -2.65 12.81 10.78
N HIS A 544 -1.78 11.90 10.40
CA HIS A 544 -1.49 11.62 8.99
C HIS A 544 -2.60 10.73 8.42
N PHE A 545 -3.40 11.30 7.52
CA PHE A 545 -4.44 10.57 6.79
C PHE A 545 -3.87 10.09 5.44
N TYR A 546 -3.88 8.77 5.21
CA TYR A 546 -3.60 8.19 3.91
C TYR A 546 -4.93 7.98 3.17
N THR A 547 -5.00 8.38 1.89
CA THR A 547 -6.17 8.17 1.04
C THR A 547 -5.74 7.30 -0.12
N TRP A 548 -6.44 6.20 -0.32
CA TRP A 548 -6.13 5.19 -1.33
C TRP A 548 -7.37 4.99 -2.21
N LEU A 549 -7.18 4.80 -3.52
CA LEU A 549 -8.26 4.63 -4.49
C LEU A 549 -8.53 3.13 -4.71
N PHE A 550 -9.72 2.64 -4.36
CA PHE A 550 -10.10 1.22 -4.53
C PHE A 550 -11.41 1.03 -5.29
N CYS A 551 -11.44 -0.01 -6.12
CA CYS A 551 -12.67 -0.55 -6.68
C CYS A 551 -13.46 -1.29 -5.58
N SER A 552 -14.44 -0.60 -4.97
CA SER A 552 -15.38 -1.17 -4.00
C SER A 552 -14.74 -1.97 -2.86
N ALA A 553 -13.72 -1.41 -2.19
CA ALA A 553 -13.27 -1.89 -0.88
C ALA A 553 -14.47 -1.87 0.09
N LEU A 554 -14.71 -2.99 0.77
CA LEU A 554 -15.80 -3.12 1.75
C LEU A 554 -15.30 -3.14 3.19
N ASP A 555 -14.07 -3.59 3.39
CA ASP A 555 -13.45 -3.81 4.69
C ASP A 555 -11.91 -3.81 4.57
N TRP A 556 -11.23 -3.57 5.70
CA TRP A 556 -9.79 -3.56 5.87
C TRP A 556 -9.40 -4.26 7.15
N GLU A 557 -8.40 -5.12 7.08
CA GLU A 557 -7.88 -5.78 8.27
C GLU A 557 -6.39 -5.49 8.46
N PHE A 558 -6.01 -5.08 9.67
CA PHE A 558 -4.62 -4.83 10.04
C PHE A 558 -4.03 -6.03 10.77
N PHE A 559 -2.83 -6.43 10.37
CA PHE A 559 -2.14 -7.52 11.05
C PHE A 559 -0.62 -7.32 11.11
N SER A 560 0.01 -7.98 12.07
CA SER A 560 1.47 -8.06 12.16
C SER A 560 1.93 -9.48 11.88
N PHE A 561 3.09 -9.59 11.25
CA PHE A 561 3.75 -10.86 10.99
C PHE A 561 5.26 -10.66 11.13
N GLY A 562 5.88 -11.36 12.09
CA GLY A 562 7.22 -11.04 12.53
C GLY A 562 7.28 -9.64 13.15
N GLU A 563 8.21 -8.80 12.66
CA GLU A 563 8.33 -7.38 13.06
C GLU A 563 7.66 -6.42 12.06
N ASP A 564 7.03 -6.95 11.01
CA ASP A 564 6.40 -6.18 9.96
C ASP A 564 4.90 -6.00 10.20
N TYR A 565 4.36 -4.88 9.71
CA TYR A 565 2.94 -4.54 9.79
C TYR A 565 2.31 -4.57 8.40
N PHE A 566 1.07 -5.03 8.31
CA PHE A 566 0.36 -5.24 7.06
C PHE A 566 -1.10 -4.77 7.15
N LEU A 567 -1.68 -4.44 6.00
CA LEU A 567 -3.12 -4.20 5.81
C LEU A 567 -3.61 -5.08 4.67
N VAL A 568 -4.76 -5.72 4.80
CA VAL A 568 -5.43 -6.42 3.69
C VAL A 568 -6.76 -5.77 3.35
N VAL A 569 -7.05 -5.61 2.07
CA VAL A 569 -8.28 -4.95 1.58
C VAL A 569 -9.26 -5.97 1.05
N ALA A 570 -10.50 -5.94 1.53
CA ALA A 570 -11.62 -6.70 0.95
C ALA A 570 -12.17 -6.01 -0.30
N ASN A 571 -11.61 -6.34 -1.48
CA ASN A 571 -12.18 -5.89 -2.75
C ASN A 571 -13.29 -6.83 -3.19
N SER A 572 -14.52 -6.33 -3.31
CA SER A 572 -15.68 -7.18 -3.58
C SER A 572 -16.15 -7.21 -5.03
N PHE A 573 -16.05 -6.09 -5.76
CA PHE A 573 -16.67 -5.93 -7.08
C PHE A 573 -15.94 -4.86 -7.90
N ASP A 574 -15.61 -5.15 -9.15
CA ASP A 574 -14.87 -4.25 -10.05
C ASP A 574 -15.76 -3.46 -11.02
N GLY A 575 -17.07 -3.72 -11.04
CA GLY A 575 -18.02 -3.17 -12.00
C GLY A 575 -18.64 -4.23 -12.91
N ASP A 576 -17.93 -5.34 -13.14
CA ASP A 576 -18.32 -6.42 -14.04
C ASP A 576 -18.39 -7.78 -13.32
N SER A 577 -17.51 -8.03 -12.35
CA SER A 577 -17.29 -9.33 -11.69
C SER A 577 -17.12 -9.21 -10.18
N PHE A 578 -17.55 -10.24 -9.44
CA PHE A 578 -17.25 -10.42 -8.01
C PHE A 578 -15.95 -11.20 -7.76
N PHE A 579 -15.28 -11.69 -8.81
CA PHE A 579 -13.97 -12.31 -8.71
C PHE A 579 -12.90 -11.21 -8.81
N VAL A 580 -12.56 -10.62 -7.67
CA VAL A 580 -11.66 -9.47 -7.56
C VAL A 580 -10.54 -9.81 -6.60
N ASN A 581 -9.32 -9.38 -6.92
CA ASN A 581 -8.20 -9.61 -6.04
C ASN A 581 -8.25 -8.68 -4.83
N SER A 582 -8.18 -9.27 -3.63
CA SER A 582 -7.84 -8.56 -2.41
C SER A 582 -6.33 -8.30 -2.39
N ILE A 583 -5.92 -7.14 -1.88
CA ILE A 583 -4.51 -6.72 -1.90
C ILE A 583 -3.99 -6.65 -0.46
N ILE A 584 -2.84 -7.25 -0.19
CA ILE A 584 -2.10 -7.08 1.06
C ILE A 584 -1.05 -6.00 0.84
N TYR A 585 -1.02 -5.04 1.75
CA TYR A 585 -0.04 -3.98 1.84
C TYR A 585 0.87 -4.23 3.03
N ARG A 586 2.15 -3.87 2.91
CA ARG A 586 3.15 -3.89 3.98
C ARG A 586 3.55 -2.47 4.32
N TRP A 587 3.62 -2.16 5.61
CA TRP A 587 4.14 -0.89 6.10
C TRP A 587 5.65 -0.79 5.88
N GLN A 588 6.10 0.28 5.24
CA GLN A 588 7.53 0.55 4.98
C GLN A 588 8.02 1.82 5.70
N GLY A 589 7.36 2.23 6.78
CA GLY A 589 7.76 3.44 7.52
C GLY A 589 7.23 4.70 6.85
N TYR A 590 8.13 5.61 6.44
CA TYR A 590 7.74 6.91 5.88
C TYR A 590 6.95 6.79 4.56
N GLU A 591 7.23 5.76 3.76
CA GLU A 591 6.57 5.47 2.47
C GLU A 591 5.10 5.02 2.62
N GLY A 592 4.64 4.75 3.85
CA GLY A 592 3.29 4.24 4.10
C GLY A 592 3.15 2.75 3.79
N PHE A 593 1.95 2.34 3.38
CA PHE A 593 1.61 0.96 3.05
C PHE A 593 1.85 0.67 1.56
N VAL A 594 2.66 -0.34 1.23
CA VAL A 594 2.96 -0.71 -0.17
C VAL A 594 2.38 -2.09 -0.47
N ALA A 595 1.67 -2.24 -1.58
CA ALA A 595 1.09 -3.52 -2.00
C ALA A 595 2.19 -4.57 -2.22
N VAL A 596 2.11 -5.69 -1.50
CA VAL A 596 3.10 -6.78 -1.52
C VAL A 596 2.54 -8.11 -2.01
N HIS A 597 1.25 -8.37 -1.81
CA HIS A 597 0.59 -9.60 -2.29
C HIS A 597 -0.79 -9.30 -2.88
N SER A 598 -1.19 -10.09 -3.87
CA SER A 598 -2.51 -10.06 -4.49
C SER A 598 -3.16 -11.42 -4.33
N LEU A 599 -4.31 -11.47 -3.66
CA LEU A 599 -5.04 -12.69 -3.34
C LEU A 599 -6.34 -12.74 -4.15
N PRO A 600 -6.53 -13.75 -5.01
CA PRO A 600 -7.79 -13.90 -5.72
C PRO A 600 -8.90 -14.24 -4.73
N THR A 601 -9.90 -13.35 -4.64
CA THR A 601 -11.05 -13.52 -3.77
C THR A 601 -12.35 -13.44 -4.56
N PHE A 602 -13.41 -14.04 -4.02
CA PHE A 602 -14.73 -14.02 -4.64
C PHE A 602 -15.76 -13.41 -3.71
N GLY A 603 -16.23 -12.21 -4.05
CA GLY A 603 -17.20 -11.47 -3.26
C GLY A 603 -16.72 -11.18 -1.84
N CYS A 604 -15.41 -10.92 -1.68
CA CYS A 604 -14.79 -10.68 -0.39
C CYS A 604 -15.47 -9.54 0.33
N ARG A 605 -15.87 -9.75 1.59
CA ARG A 605 -16.55 -8.72 2.36
C ARG A 605 -15.87 -8.35 3.66
N ASP A 606 -15.07 -9.25 4.21
CA ASP A 606 -14.47 -9.10 5.53
C ASP A 606 -13.19 -9.93 5.61
N TRP A 607 -12.20 -9.46 6.35
CA TRP A 607 -10.93 -10.13 6.63
C TRP A 607 -10.66 -10.22 8.13
N GLU A 608 -10.06 -11.33 8.55
CA GLU A 608 -9.68 -11.55 9.94
C GLU A 608 -8.28 -12.14 10.00
N ALA A 609 -7.40 -11.58 10.83
CA ALA A 609 -6.08 -12.11 11.09
C ALA A 609 -6.01 -12.85 12.44
N PHE A 610 -5.36 -14.02 12.45
CA PHE A 610 -5.22 -14.76 13.70
C PHE A 610 -3.95 -15.62 13.77
N ASN A 611 -3.51 -15.85 15.00
CA ASN A 611 -2.31 -16.63 15.30
C ASN A 611 -2.67 -17.90 16.07
N THR A 612 -1.91 -18.96 15.80
CA THR A 612 -1.96 -20.24 16.53
C THR A 612 -0.56 -20.65 16.93
N THR A 613 -0.43 -21.70 17.75
CA THR A 613 0.87 -22.29 18.07
C THR A 613 1.61 -22.87 16.86
N THR A 614 0.91 -23.10 15.74
CA THR A 614 1.47 -23.73 14.53
C THR A 614 1.71 -22.74 13.38
N GLY A 615 1.37 -21.46 13.57
CA GLY A 615 1.59 -20.40 12.58
C GLY A 615 0.55 -19.30 12.62
N SER A 616 0.72 -18.35 11.70
CA SER A 616 -0.17 -17.21 11.47
C SER A 616 -1.04 -17.41 10.23
N TYR A 617 -2.26 -16.89 10.28
CA TYR A 617 -3.29 -17.16 9.29
C TYR A 617 -4.10 -15.89 9.01
N LEU A 618 -4.68 -15.84 7.82
CA LEU A 618 -5.72 -14.89 7.43
C LEU A 618 -6.99 -15.66 7.10
N MET A 619 -8.14 -15.05 7.28
CA MET A 619 -9.43 -15.61 6.89
C MET A 619 -10.25 -14.54 6.20
N TYR A 620 -10.93 -14.90 5.11
CA TYR A 620 -11.86 -13.97 4.45
C TYR A 620 -13.26 -14.55 4.32
N SER A 621 -14.25 -13.66 4.36
CA SER A 621 -15.66 -13.97 4.15
C SER A 621 -16.09 -13.75 2.71
N SER A 622 -17.01 -14.60 2.19
CA SER A 622 -17.65 -14.36 0.90
C SER A 622 -19.13 -14.01 1.04
N ALA A 623 -19.52 -12.86 0.50
CA ALA A 623 -20.91 -12.44 0.39
C ALA A 623 -21.63 -13.03 -0.84
N LYS A 624 -20.97 -13.89 -1.61
CA LYS A 624 -21.47 -14.42 -2.90
C LYS A 624 -21.55 -15.94 -2.98
N GLU A 625 -20.92 -16.65 -2.06
CA GLU A 625 -21.01 -18.10 -1.95
C GLU A 625 -21.03 -18.56 -0.49
N PRO A 626 -21.58 -19.75 -0.18
CA PRO A 626 -21.54 -20.35 1.16
C PRO A 626 -20.17 -20.97 1.46
N LEU A 627 -19.10 -20.23 1.15
CA LEU A 627 -17.73 -20.65 1.30
C LEU A 627 -16.89 -19.46 1.77
N SER A 628 -16.12 -19.67 2.82
CA SER A 628 -15.08 -18.76 3.30
C SER A 628 -13.75 -19.50 3.24
N LYS A 629 -12.62 -18.78 3.20
CA LYS A 629 -11.30 -19.44 3.14
C LYS A 629 -10.39 -18.97 4.26
N VAL A 630 -9.58 -19.92 4.72
CA VAL A 630 -8.44 -19.69 5.62
C VAL A 630 -7.18 -19.83 4.79
N LEU A 631 -6.27 -18.89 4.97
CA LEU A 631 -4.98 -18.80 4.33
C LEU A 631 -3.90 -18.88 5.41
N ARG A 632 -2.76 -19.49 5.10
CA ARG A 632 -1.61 -19.57 6.00
C ARG A 632 -0.51 -18.64 5.52
N LEU A 633 0.06 -17.89 6.45
CA LEU A 633 1.21 -17.02 6.24
C LEU A 633 2.51 -17.83 6.42
N LYS A 634 3.45 -17.72 5.49
CA LYS A 634 4.71 -18.48 5.51
C LYS A 634 5.96 -17.63 5.26
N THR A 635 7.05 -18.11 5.85
CA THR A 635 8.45 -17.65 5.70
C THR A 635 9.29 -18.77 5.09
N VAL A 636 10.36 -18.43 4.36
CA VAL A 636 11.33 -19.39 3.77
C VAL A 636 12.56 -19.67 4.63
#